data_AF-A0AAD9L7H5-F1
#
_entry.id   AF-A0AAD9L7H5-F1
#
_cell.length_a   1.000
_cell.length_b   1.000
_cell.length_c   1.000
_cell.angle_alpha   90.00
_cell.angle_beta   90.00
_cell.angle_gamma   90.00
#
_symmetry.space_group_name_H-M   'P 1'
#
loop_
_entity.id
_entity.type
_entity.pdbx_description
1 polymer ?
#
loop_
_entity_poly.entity_id
_entity_poly.type
_entity_poly.pdbx_seq_one_letter_code
_entity_poly.pdbx_strand_id
1 'polypeptide(L)'
;MRATARPQAAEPIDLDAEVVVIHRFLSLVLEPNAPIAHLGFIQTLSLSQLVDMCDCQVLEKRVAKQLGMLAGENPWQALIVASDRDHVELARLTLSGCDPETFMGVGHIGLWENLSALKIEWQIHLLQCLFPGRPTLERLSQVDLLPPTTRSGRKTTAKTPSPWNRQALKWEGTADLVAVAKVFNPLKRRVEWCRTKPFPTSARRKVAFD
;
A
#
# COMPACT_ATOMS: atom_id res chain seq x y z
N MET A 1 20.61 30.92 -51.84
CA MET A 1 21.05 29.81 -50.96
C MET A 1 20.67 30.19 -49.52
N ARG A 2 19.66 29.54 -48.92
CA ARG A 2 19.27 29.78 -47.53
C ARG A 2 20.15 28.90 -46.62
N ALA A 3 20.97 29.53 -45.79
CA ALA A 3 21.70 28.82 -44.74
C ALA A 3 20.69 28.25 -43.73
N THR A 4 20.48 26.94 -43.74
CA THR A 4 19.73 26.25 -42.69
C THR A 4 20.58 26.27 -41.42
N ALA A 5 20.11 26.99 -40.39
CA ALA A 5 20.76 27.02 -39.09
C ALA A 5 20.95 25.59 -38.58
N ARG A 6 22.17 25.29 -38.11
CA ARG A 6 22.53 23.99 -37.55
C ARG A 6 21.66 23.77 -36.31
N PRO A 7 20.93 22.64 -36.20
CA PRO A 7 20.16 22.36 -35.00
C PRO A 7 21.11 22.35 -33.82
N GLN A 8 20.86 23.21 -32.83
CA GLN A 8 21.59 23.19 -31.58
C GLN A 8 21.34 21.82 -30.93
N ALA A 9 22.42 21.14 -30.55
CA ALA A 9 22.31 19.86 -29.86
C ALA A 9 21.53 20.10 -28.56
N ALA A 10 20.41 19.40 -28.40
CA ALA A 10 19.64 19.46 -27.17
C ALA A 10 20.52 18.98 -26.00
N GLU A 11 20.35 19.62 -24.85
CA GLU A 11 21.00 19.21 -23.61
C GLU A 11 20.58 17.77 -23.27
N PRO A 12 21.50 16.91 -22.81
CA PRO A 12 21.16 15.53 -22.44
C PRO A 12 20.12 15.53 -21.33
N ILE A 13 19.05 14.74 -21.51
CA ILE A 13 18.01 14.56 -20.51
C ILE A 13 18.50 13.50 -19.52
N ASP A 14 18.59 13.87 -18.24
CA ASP A 14 18.86 12.93 -17.16
C ASP A 14 17.57 12.19 -16.79
N LEU A 15 17.62 10.86 -16.82
CA LEU A 15 16.48 9.99 -16.53
C LEU A 15 16.84 9.15 -15.30
N ASP A 16 16.13 9.38 -14.19
CA ASP A 16 16.27 8.60 -12.95
C ASP A 16 15.54 7.24 -13.09
N ALA A 17 16.05 6.39 -13.97
CA ALA A 17 15.51 5.07 -14.24
C ALA A 17 16.60 4.06 -14.60
N GLU A 18 16.35 2.80 -14.28
CA GLU A 18 17.26 1.70 -14.63
C GLU A 18 17.41 1.59 -16.16
N VAL A 19 18.62 1.33 -16.65
CA VAL A 19 18.94 1.22 -18.08
C VAL A 19 18.02 0.24 -18.80
N VAL A 20 17.65 -0.87 -18.15
CA VAL A 20 16.72 -1.86 -18.72
C VAL A 20 15.34 -1.25 -18.97
N VAL A 21 14.84 -0.43 -18.04
CA VAL A 21 13.55 0.26 -18.15
C VAL A 21 13.61 1.31 -19.25
N ILE A 22 14.70 2.08 -19.34
CA ILE A 22 14.91 3.09 -20.40
C ILE A 22 14.96 2.41 -21.78
N HIS A 23 15.77 1.35 -21.92
CA HIS A 23 15.87 0.60 -23.17
C HIS A 23 14.51 0.03 -23.59
N ARG A 24 13.74 -0.50 -22.62
CA ARG A 24 12.40 -1.02 -22.89
C ARG A 24 11.41 0.08 -23.27
N PHE A 25 11.46 1.24 -22.61
CA PHE A 25 10.68 2.41 -22.97
C PHE A 25 10.96 2.85 -24.41
N LEU A 26 12.23 3.04 -24.77
CA LEU A 26 12.64 3.42 -26.13
C LEU A 26 12.19 2.39 -27.17
N SER A 27 12.32 1.10 -26.85
CA SER A 27 11.82 0.02 -27.73
C SER A 27 10.31 0.12 -27.95
N LEU A 28 9.53 0.43 -26.92
CA LEU A 28 8.07 0.59 -27.01
C LEU A 28 7.67 1.87 -27.76
N VAL A 29 8.47 2.94 -27.67
CA VAL A 29 8.25 4.17 -28.44
C VAL A 29 8.50 3.93 -29.93
N LEU A 30 9.56 3.20 -30.27
CA LEU A 30 9.89 2.85 -31.65
C LEU A 30 8.92 1.82 -32.24
N GLU A 31 8.52 0.83 -31.43
CA GLU A 31 7.59 -0.23 -31.80
C GLU A 31 6.41 -0.30 -30.82
N PRO A 32 5.35 0.50 -31.05
CA PRO A 32 4.21 0.61 -30.12
C PRO A 32 3.43 -0.67 -29.87
N ASN A 33 3.68 -1.73 -30.65
CA ASN A 33 3.05 -3.04 -30.50
C ASN A 33 3.99 -4.08 -29.87
N ALA A 34 5.25 -3.75 -29.59
CA ALA A 34 6.16 -4.65 -28.93
C ALA A 34 5.57 -5.11 -27.58
N PRO A 35 5.73 -6.39 -27.20
CA PRO A 35 5.22 -6.88 -25.92
C PRO A 35 5.88 -6.12 -24.77
N ILE A 36 5.19 -5.96 -23.63
CA ILE A 36 5.79 -5.41 -22.39
C ILE A 36 6.36 -6.56 -21.53
N ALA A 37 6.27 -7.80 -22.03
CA ALA A 37 6.71 -9.01 -21.34
C ALA A 37 8.16 -8.89 -20.83
N HIS A 38 8.42 -9.58 -19.72
CA HIS A 38 9.70 -9.71 -19.00
C HIS A 38 10.05 -8.63 -17.97
N LEU A 39 9.24 -7.58 -17.81
CA LEU A 39 9.43 -6.65 -16.70
C LEU A 39 8.73 -7.13 -15.43
N GLY A 40 9.44 -7.06 -14.30
CA GLY A 40 8.84 -7.26 -12.97
C GLY A 40 7.91 -6.10 -12.58
N PHE A 41 7.23 -6.23 -11.45
CA PHE A 41 6.29 -5.20 -10.96
C PHE A 41 6.98 -3.83 -10.79
N ILE A 42 8.13 -3.79 -10.11
CA ILE A 42 8.89 -2.55 -9.87
C ILE A 42 9.35 -1.91 -11.19
N GLN A 43 9.86 -2.70 -12.14
CA GLN A 43 10.31 -2.19 -13.43
C GLN A 43 9.14 -1.66 -14.28
N THR A 44 7.99 -2.33 -14.24
CA THR A 44 6.76 -1.89 -14.92
C THR A 44 6.24 -0.60 -14.31
N LEU A 45 6.35 -0.43 -13.00
CA LEU A 45 6.01 0.80 -12.30
C LEU A 45 6.94 1.96 -12.70
N SER A 46 8.26 1.73 -12.74
CA SER A 46 9.22 2.74 -13.22
C SER A 46 8.97 3.09 -14.68
N LEU A 47 8.62 2.10 -15.51
CA LEU A 47 8.20 2.33 -16.90
C LEU A 47 6.96 3.22 -16.97
N SER A 48 5.97 3.01 -16.10
CA SER A 48 4.77 3.86 -16.04
C SER A 48 5.10 5.32 -15.74
N GLN A 49 6.10 5.59 -14.90
CA GLN A 49 6.54 6.96 -14.60
C GLN A 49 7.22 7.62 -15.80
N LEU A 50 8.06 6.89 -16.53
CA LEU A 50 8.67 7.40 -17.75
C LEU A 50 7.60 7.73 -18.80
N VAL A 51 6.60 6.85 -18.94
CA VAL A 51 5.49 7.05 -19.87
C VAL A 51 4.65 8.28 -19.52
N ASP A 52 4.36 8.50 -18.23
CA ASP A 52 3.66 9.69 -17.73
C ASP A 52 4.49 10.97 -17.97
N MET A 53 5.78 10.92 -17.63
CA MET A 53 6.70 12.05 -17.83
C MET A 53 6.84 12.46 -19.30
N CYS A 54 6.79 11.50 -20.23
CA CYS A 54 6.85 11.75 -21.67
C CYS A 54 5.48 11.94 -22.34
N ASP A 55 4.38 11.98 -21.57
CA ASP A 55 2.99 12.16 -22.05
C ASP A 55 2.59 11.17 -23.18
N CYS A 56 3.00 9.91 -23.04
CA CYS A 56 2.81 8.87 -24.05
C CYS A 56 1.51 8.08 -23.83
N GLN A 57 0.35 8.68 -24.11
CA GLN A 57 -0.99 8.13 -23.82
C GLN A 57 -1.25 6.70 -24.36
N VAL A 58 -0.70 6.36 -25.53
CA VAL A 58 -0.85 5.02 -26.13
C VAL A 58 -0.17 3.96 -25.26
N LEU A 59 1.02 4.28 -24.74
CA LEU A 59 1.77 3.37 -23.86
C LEU A 59 1.18 3.34 -22.45
N GLU A 60 0.62 4.46 -21.98
CA GLU A 60 0.02 4.56 -20.65
C GLU A 60 -1.02 3.48 -20.42
N LYS A 61 -1.98 3.34 -21.35
CA LYS A 61 -3.03 2.31 -21.26
C LYS A 61 -2.46 0.89 -21.25
N ARG A 62 -1.41 0.63 -22.02
CA ARG A 62 -0.78 -0.70 -22.10
C ARG A 62 0.01 -1.03 -20.84
N VAL A 63 0.78 -0.06 -20.33
CA VAL A 63 1.56 -0.21 -19.10
C VAL A 63 0.64 -0.33 -17.89
N ALA A 64 -0.42 0.47 -17.81
CA ALA A 64 -1.43 0.36 -16.75
C ALA A 64 -2.09 -1.02 -16.74
N LYS A 65 -2.43 -1.57 -17.92
CA LYS A 65 -2.95 -2.94 -18.04
C LYS A 65 -1.94 -3.98 -17.53
N GLN A 66 -0.67 -3.87 -17.94
CA GLN A 66 0.39 -4.78 -17.47
C GLN A 66 0.57 -4.68 -15.94
N LEU A 67 0.58 -3.47 -15.41
CA LEU A 67 0.71 -3.21 -13.98
C LEU A 67 -0.45 -3.82 -13.19
N GLY A 68 -1.68 -3.73 -13.71
CA GLY A 68 -2.85 -4.36 -13.11
C GLY A 68 -2.76 -5.88 -13.03
N MET A 69 -2.22 -6.54 -14.07
CA MET A 69 -2.00 -7.99 -14.04
C MET A 69 -0.93 -8.36 -12.99
N LEU A 70 0.19 -7.65 -12.97
CA LEU A 70 1.28 -7.89 -12.01
C LEU A 70 0.89 -7.56 -10.56
N ALA A 71 -0.01 -6.60 -10.37
CA ALA A 71 -0.55 -6.24 -9.07
C ALA A 71 -1.35 -7.39 -8.45
N GLY A 72 -2.06 -8.18 -9.27
CA GLY A 72 -2.76 -9.38 -8.80
C GLY A 72 -1.81 -10.47 -8.29
N GLU A 73 -0.62 -10.58 -8.88
CA GLU A 73 0.41 -11.53 -8.43
C GLU A 73 1.13 -11.06 -7.16
N ASN A 74 1.20 -9.74 -6.92
CA ASN A 74 1.96 -9.13 -5.83
C ASN A 74 1.16 -8.01 -5.12
N PRO A 75 0.03 -8.32 -4.47
CA PRO A 75 -0.92 -7.31 -4.04
C PRO A 75 -0.42 -6.41 -2.92
N TRP A 76 0.36 -6.95 -1.99
CA TRP A 76 0.95 -6.16 -0.91
C TRP A 76 1.95 -5.13 -1.45
N GLN A 77 2.82 -5.54 -2.37
CA GLN A 77 3.77 -4.64 -3.01
C GLN A 77 3.05 -3.55 -3.82
N ALA A 78 1.98 -3.92 -4.51
CA ALA A 78 1.16 -2.96 -5.25
C ALA A 78 0.45 -1.96 -4.34
N LEU A 79 -0.07 -2.39 -3.19
CA LEU A 79 -0.65 -1.49 -2.20
C LEU A 79 0.37 -0.58 -1.54
N ILE A 80 1.57 -1.08 -1.21
CA ILE A 80 2.67 -0.25 -0.66
C ILE A 80 3.02 0.87 -1.64
N VAL A 81 3.22 0.52 -2.90
CA VAL A 81 3.49 1.49 -3.96
C VAL A 81 2.33 2.47 -4.15
N ALA A 82 1.10 1.96 -4.19
CA ALA A 82 -0.08 2.80 -4.35
C ALA A 82 -0.23 3.79 -3.19
N SER A 83 0.05 3.33 -1.96
CA SER A 83 0.10 4.16 -0.77
C SER A 83 1.18 5.24 -0.88
N ASP A 84 2.41 4.88 -1.21
CA ASP A 84 3.52 5.83 -1.27
C ASP A 84 3.28 6.95 -2.29
N ARG A 85 2.65 6.61 -3.41
CA ARG A 85 2.40 7.54 -4.53
C ARG A 85 0.99 8.11 -4.56
N ASP A 86 0.17 7.80 -3.56
CA ASP A 86 -1.25 8.15 -3.51
C ASP A 86 -2.04 7.74 -4.78
N HIS A 87 -1.65 6.61 -5.37
CA HIS A 87 -2.21 6.08 -6.61
C HIS A 87 -3.45 5.21 -6.35
N VAL A 88 -4.57 5.85 -6.04
CA VAL A 88 -5.84 5.20 -5.67
C VAL A 88 -6.31 4.15 -6.68
N GLU A 89 -6.14 4.41 -7.98
CA GLU A 89 -6.56 3.48 -9.03
C GLU A 89 -5.80 2.15 -9.01
N LEU A 90 -4.49 2.17 -8.76
CA LEU A 90 -3.67 0.96 -8.63
C LEU A 90 -4.13 0.13 -7.44
N ALA A 91 -4.40 0.77 -6.30
CA ALA A 91 -4.91 0.09 -5.13
C ALA A 91 -6.29 -0.52 -5.37
N ARG A 92 -7.19 0.21 -6.05
CA ARG A 92 -8.51 -0.30 -6.42
C ARG A 92 -8.41 -1.53 -7.32
N LEU A 93 -7.57 -1.47 -8.35
CA LEU A 93 -7.32 -2.60 -9.24
C LEU A 93 -6.77 -3.79 -8.47
N THR A 94 -5.78 -3.55 -7.60
CA THR A 94 -5.17 -4.58 -6.75
C THR A 94 -6.20 -5.26 -5.86
N LEU A 95 -7.00 -4.48 -5.12
CA LEU A 95 -8.03 -5.02 -4.23
C LEU A 95 -9.16 -5.72 -4.98
N SER A 96 -9.51 -5.25 -6.18
CA SER A 96 -10.56 -5.88 -6.99
C SER A 96 -10.18 -7.25 -7.54
N GLY A 97 -8.88 -7.48 -7.76
CA GLY A 97 -8.35 -8.75 -8.27
C GLY A 97 -8.00 -9.76 -7.17
N CYS A 98 -8.00 -9.33 -5.91
CA CYS A 98 -7.61 -10.17 -4.77
C CYS A 98 -8.80 -10.64 -3.97
N ASP A 99 -8.93 -11.96 -3.87
CA ASP A 99 -9.82 -12.57 -2.90
C ASP A 99 -9.32 -12.28 -1.46
N PRO A 100 -10.22 -11.93 -0.51
CA PRO A 100 -9.82 -11.62 0.86
C PRO A 100 -9.04 -12.74 1.55
N GLU A 101 -9.35 -14.02 1.29
CA GLU A 101 -8.66 -15.15 1.90
C GLU A 101 -7.23 -15.26 1.36
N THR A 102 -7.06 -15.08 0.06
CA THR A 102 -5.74 -15.07 -0.60
C THR A 102 -4.90 -13.89 -0.11
N PHE A 103 -5.53 -12.72 0.02
CA PHE A 103 -4.89 -11.49 0.48
C PHE A 103 -4.38 -11.60 1.93
N MET A 104 -5.16 -12.25 2.81
CA MET A 104 -4.80 -12.50 4.20
C MET A 104 -3.94 -13.77 4.40
N GLY A 105 -3.72 -14.55 3.35
CA GLY A 105 -3.02 -15.85 3.39
C GLY A 105 -1.54 -15.79 3.81
N VAL A 106 -0.94 -14.59 3.88
CA VAL A 106 0.41 -14.35 4.43
C VAL A 106 0.54 -14.61 5.94
N GLY A 107 -0.56 -15.00 6.60
CA GLY A 107 -0.61 -15.21 8.04
C GLY A 107 -0.62 -13.89 8.81
N HIS A 108 -0.88 -13.97 10.12
CA HIS A 108 -1.06 -12.78 10.95
C HIS A 108 0.20 -11.89 11.00
N ILE A 109 1.40 -12.49 11.06
CA ILE A 109 2.66 -11.75 11.13
C ILE A 109 2.91 -10.99 9.82
N GLY A 110 2.79 -11.66 8.68
CA GLY A 110 2.99 -11.04 7.37
C GLY A 110 1.96 -9.96 7.05
N LEU A 111 0.72 -10.10 7.55
CA LEU A 111 -0.29 -9.05 7.44
C LEU A 111 0.19 -7.74 8.07
N TRP A 112 0.67 -7.78 9.32
CA TRP A 112 1.07 -6.57 10.04
C TRP A 112 2.35 -5.95 9.49
N GLU A 113 3.33 -6.76 9.07
CA GLU A 113 4.54 -6.26 8.42
C GLU A 113 4.19 -5.47 7.16
N ASN A 114 3.37 -6.04 6.28
CA ASN A 114 2.95 -5.34 5.06
C ASN A 114 2.06 -4.13 5.35
N LEU A 115 1.16 -4.23 6.33
CA LEU A 115 0.32 -3.11 6.72
C LEU A 115 1.15 -1.95 7.28
N SER A 116 2.18 -2.25 8.08
CA SER A 116 3.08 -1.24 8.64
C SER A 116 3.91 -0.49 7.59
N ALA A 117 4.09 -1.10 6.40
CA ALA A 117 4.76 -0.47 5.27
C ALA A 117 3.86 0.53 4.50
N LEU A 118 2.55 0.54 4.74
CA LEU A 118 1.64 1.53 4.17
C LEU A 118 1.67 2.84 4.96
N LYS A 119 1.29 3.95 4.31
CA LYS A 119 0.97 5.22 4.98
C LYS A 119 -0.20 5.00 5.95
N ILE A 120 -0.21 5.74 7.06
CA ILE A 120 -1.19 5.53 8.14
C ILE A 120 -2.64 5.69 7.68
N GLU A 121 -2.91 6.62 6.77
CA GLU A 121 -4.26 6.84 6.21
C GLU A 121 -4.73 5.62 5.42
N TRP A 122 -3.82 5.06 4.63
CA TRP A 122 -4.04 3.84 3.84
C TRP A 122 -4.23 2.62 4.72
N GLN A 123 -3.48 2.49 5.81
CA GLN A 123 -3.68 1.45 6.83
C GLN A 123 -5.11 1.47 7.38
N ILE A 124 -5.60 2.66 7.77
CA ILE A 124 -6.93 2.83 8.33
C ILE A 124 -8.00 2.42 7.31
N HIS A 125 -7.89 2.92 6.08
CA HIS A 125 -8.83 2.58 5.02
C HIS A 125 -8.83 1.09 4.69
N LEU A 126 -7.65 0.47 4.57
CA LEU A 126 -7.54 -0.95 4.31
C LEU A 126 -8.17 -1.79 5.44
N LEU A 127 -7.92 -1.42 6.70
CA LEU A 127 -8.54 -2.10 7.85
C LEU A 127 -10.06 -1.95 7.87
N GLN A 128 -10.59 -0.78 7.50
CA GLN A 128 -12.03 -0.57 7.36
C GLN A 128 -12.64 -1.47 6.28
N CYS A 129 -11.95 -1.61 5.14
CA CYS A 129 -12.37 -2.47 4.05
C CYS A 129 -12.33 -3.96 4.42
N LEU A 130 -11.31 -4.40 5.15
CA LEU A 130 -11.15 -5.80 5.57
C LEU A 130 -12.11 -6.21 6.69
N PHE A 131 -12.50 -5.27 7.56
CA PHE A 131 -13.35 -5.54 8.72
C PHE A 131 -14.60 -4.65 8.74
N PRO A 132 -15.49 -4.76 7.73
CA PRO A 132 -16.70 -3.96 7.68
C PRO A 132 -17.59 -4.27 8.88
N GLY A 133 -18.08 -3.23 9.57
CA GLY A 133 -19.00 -3.36 10.70
C GLY A 133 -18.35 -3.45 12.08
N ARG A 134 -17.01 -3.46 12.19
CA ARG A 134 -16.37 -3.14 13.47
C ARG A 134 -16.32 -1.61 13.60
N PRO A 135 -16.76 -1.03 14.73
CA PRO A 135 -16.69 0.42 14.93
C PRO A 135 -15.23 0.85 14.81
N THR A 136 -14.93 1.49 13.68
CA THR A 136 -13.67 2.14 13.35
C THR A 136 -13.17 2.90 14.56
N LEU A 137 -11.96 2.60 15.05
CA LEU A 137 -11.00 3.35 15.90
C LEU A 137 -11.45 4.43 16.92
N GLU A 138 -12.60 5.09 16.79
CA GLU A 138 -13.23 5.95 17.79
C GLU A 138 -13.36 5.25 19.13
N ARG A 139 -13.66 3.94 19.14
CA ARG A 139 -13.66 3.15 20.38
C ARG A 139 -12.27 2.83 20.91
N LEU A 140 -11.24 2.73 20.06
CA LEU A 140 -9.85 2.53 20.51
C LEU A 140 -9.26 3.83 21.09
N SER A 141 -9.77 4.99 20.70
CA SER A 141 -9.49 6.26 21.40
C SER A 141 -10.22 6.42 22.73
N GLN A 142 -11.27 5.63 22.97
CA GLN A 142 -12.10 5.64 24.21
C GLN A 142 -11.80 4.47 25.16
N VAL A 143 -10.85 3.59 24.84
CA VAL A 143 -10.30 2.66 25.86
C VAL A 143 -9.35 3.47 26.73
N ASP A 144 -9.88 3.98 27.85
CA ASP A 144 -9.06 4.53 28.91
C ASP A 144 -8.07 3.46 29.38
N LEU A 145 -6.78 3.76 29.18
CA LEU A 145 -5.69 3.12 29.90
C LEU A 145 -5.83 3.50 31.39
N LEU A 146 -6.73 2.84 32.10
CA LEU A 146 -6.65 2.81 33.56
C LEU A 146 -5.28 2.19 33.91
N PRO A 147 -4.43 2.86 34.69
CA PRO A 147 -3.27 2.20 35.24
C PRO A 147 -3.77 0.99 36.04
N PRO A 148 -3.05 -0.14 36.06
CA PRO A 148 -3.36 -1.20 37.00
C PRO A 148 -3.27 -0.59 38.41
N THR A 149 -4.41 -0.28 39.01
CA THR A 149 -4.48 -0.01 40.44
C THR A 149 -3.94 -1.26 41.10
N THR A 150 -2.83 -1.09 41.79
CA THR A 150 -2.15 -2.09 42.60
C THR A 150 -3.15 -2.71 43.57
N ARG A 151 -3.77 -3.82 43.18
CA ARG A 151 -4.50 -4.67 44.11
C ARG A 151 -3.47 -5.47 44.90
N SER A 152 -3.01 -4.82 45.97
CA SER A 152 -2.31 -5.43 47.09
C SER A 152 -3.04 -6.70 47.56
N GLY A 153 -2.26 -7.77 47.70
CA GLY A 153 -2.52 -8.86 48.64
C GLY A 153 -3.19 -10.12 48.09
N ARG A 154 -2.39 -11.15 47.74
CA ARG A 154 -2.23 -12.37 48.58
C ARG A 154 -1.27 -13.37 47.91
N LYS A 155 -0.26 -13.78 48.69
CA LYS A 155 0.61 -14.92 48.39
C LYS A 155 -0.20 -16.22 48.48
N THR A 156 -0.14 -17.06 47.45
CA THR A 156 -0.16 -18.53 47.63
C THR A 156 0.80 -19.17 46.63
N THR A 157 1.64 -20.03 47.17
CA THR A 157 2.65 -20.85 46.51
C THR A 157 2.01 -22.14 45.99
N ALA A 158 2.33 -22.57 44.76
CA ALA A 158 2.89 -23.90 44.44
C ALA A 158 2.67 -24.32 42.98
N LYS A 159 3.81 -24.66 42.36
CA LYS A 159 4.13 -25.74 41.39
C LYS A 159 3.11 -26.17 40.33
N THR A 160 3.58 -26.00 39.09
CA THR A 160 3.20 -26.59 37.80
C THR A 160 2.95 -28.11 37.86
N PRO A 161 2.01 -28.60 37.04
CA PRO A 161 2.43 -29.43 35.92
C PRO A 161 1.84 -28.95 34.58
N SER A 162 2.61 -29.19 33.51
CA SER A 162 2.31 -28.86 32.11
C SER A 162 1.08 -29.61 31.57
N PRO A 163 0.25 -28.97 30.73
CA PRO A 163 -0.49 -29.71 29.73
C PRO A 163 -0.55 -28.97 28.38
N TRP A 164 0.27 -29.38 27.42
CA TRP A 164 0.08 -29.05 25.99
C TRP A 164 -1.06 -29.86 25.32
N ASN A 165 -2.08 -30.25 26.09
CA ASN A 165 -3.20 -31.01 25.55
C ASN A 165 -4.48 -30.73 26.33
N ARG A 166 -5.31 -29.85 25.76
CA ARG A 166 -6.78 -29.65 25.93
C ARG A 166 -7.14 -28.16 25.90
N GLN A 167 -7.15 -27.55 24.72
CA GLN A 167 -7.94 -26.35 24.43
C GLN A 167 -8.16 -26.15 22.92
N ALA A 168 -8.62 -27.22 22.27
CA ALA A 168 -9.61 -27.07 21.21
C ALA A 168 -10.97 -26.93 21.92
N LEU A 169 -11.79 -25.97 21.50
CA LEU A 169 -13.14 -25.59 21.99
C LEU A 169 -13.21 -24.53 23.11
N LYS A 170 -13.16 -23.26 22.66
CA LYS A 170 -13.95 -22.07 23.06
C LYS A 170 -13.06 -20.82 22.95
N TRP A 171 -12.96 -20.30 21.73
CA TRP A 171 -12.32 -19.01 21.47
C TRP A 171 -13.40 -17.93 21.48
N GLU A 172 -13.74 -17.41 22.66
CA GLU A 172 -14.53 -16.18 22.81
C GLU A 172 -13.57 -14.99 22.91
N GLY A 173 -13.66 -14.09 21.93
CA GLY A 173 -12.73 -12.99 21.72
C GLY A 173 -12.83 -11.89 22.78
N THR A 174 -11.66 -11.36 23.15
CA THR A 174 -11.45 -10.03 23.77
C THR A 174 -9.97 -9.80 24.05
N ALA A 175 -9.20 -10.87 24.34
CA ALA A 175 -7.77 -10.76 24.69
C ALA A 175 -6.89 -10.21 23.54
N ASP A 176 -7.16 -10.59 22.28
CA ASP A 176 -6.39 -10.10 21.14
C ASP A 176 -6.67 -8.63 20.79
N LEU A 177 -7.85 -8.09 21.12
CA LEU A 177 -8.13 -6.67 20.92
C LEU A 177 -7.33 -5.78 21.88
N VAL A 178 -6.99 -6.30 23.07
CA VAL A 178 -6.13 -5.60 24.03
C VAL A 178 -4.66 -5.66 23.58
N ALA A 179 -4.23 -6.75 22.95
CA ALA A 179 -2.92 -6.84 22.33
C ALA A 179 -2.80 -5.89 21.13
N VAL A 180 -3.84 -5.83 20.29
CA VAL A 180 -3.98 -4.86 19.20
C VAL A 180 -3.95 -3.44 19.77
N ALA A 181 -4.74 -3.10 20.79
CA ALA A 181 -4.77 -1.76 21.40
C ALA A 181 -3.41 -1.32 22.00
N LYS A 182 -2.59 -2.25 22.49
CA LYS A 182 -1.24 -1.94 23.00
C LYS A 182 -0.26 -1.55 21.88
N VAL A 183 -0.42 -2.12 20.68
CA VAL A 183 0.37 -1.74 19.48
C VAL A 183 -0.03 -0.36 18.96
N PHE A 184 -1.27 0.09 19.21
CA PHE A 184 -1.79 1.41 18.79
C PHE A 184 -1.33 2.61 19.64
N ASN A 185 -0.59 2.40 20.73
CA ASN A 185 -0.16 3.47 21.64
C ASN A 185 0.78 4.54 21.00
N PRO A 186 1.62 4.26 19.97
CA PRO A 186 2.41 5.28 19.27
C PRO A 186 1.58 6.20 18.34
N LEU A 187 0.35 5.80 17.97
CA LEU A 187 -0.48 6.51 16.99
C LEU A 187 -1.29 7.67 17.61
N LYS A 188 -1.36 7.73 18.95
CA LYS A 188 -2.16 8.72 19.69
C LYS A 188 -1.72 10.17 19.48
N ARG A 189 -0.43 10.45 19.22
CA ARG A 189 0.09 11.82 19.03
C ARG A 189 0.01 12.34 17.59
N ARG A 190 -0.22 11.47 16.59
CA ARG A 190 -0.18 11.84 15.16
C ARG A 190 -1.56 12.04 14.55
N VAL A 191 -2.59 11.36 15.08
CA VAL A 191 -3.99 11.49 14.63
C VAL A 191 -4.59 12.87 14.94
N GLU A 192 -4.12 13.54 15.98
CA GLU A 192 -4.58 14.89 16.34
C GLU A 192 -4.08 15.96 15.36
N TRP A 193 -3.02 15.68 14.60
CA TRP A 193 -2.51 16.54 13.53
C TRP A 193 -3.35 16.47 12.24
N CYS A 194 -3.96 15.31 11.93
CA CYS A 194 -4.75 15.10 10.71
C CYS A 194 -6.19 15.65 10.81
N ARG A 195 -6.71 15.93 12.02
CA ARG A 195 -8.09 16.41 12.22
C ARG A 195 -8.35 17.84 11.73
N THR A 196 -7.31 18.63 11.46
CA THR A 196 -7.44 20.05 11.14
C THR A 196 -7.22 20.41 9.67
N LYS A 197 -6.96 19.42 8.80
CA LYS A 197 -6.77 19.68 7.36
C LYS A 197 -7.72 18.83 6.51
N PRO A 198 -8.52 19.44 5.62
CA PRO A 198 -9.16 18.69 4.56
C PRO A 198 -8.08 18.01 3.70
N PHE A 199 -8.44 16.88 3.08
CA PHE A 199 -7.62 16.19 2.08
C PHE A 199 -6.86 17.21 1.21
N PRO A 200 -5.55 17.06 0.99
CA PRO A 200 -4.91 17.77 -0.10
C PRO A 200 -5.54 17.24 -1.40
N THR A 201 -6.56 17.93 -1.90
CA THR A 201 -6.89 17.92 -3.32
C THR A 201 -5.71 18.55 -4.05
N SER A 202 -4.63 17.79 -4.24
CA SER A 202 -3.61 18.09 -5.23
C SER A 202 -4.32 18.11 -6.58
N ALA A 203 -4.50 19.32 -7.09
CA ALA A 203 -4.87 19.70 -8.45
C ALA A 203 -5.38 18.55 -9.35
N ARG A 204 -6.71 18.35 -9.36
CA ARG A 204 -7.39 17.72 -10.50
C ARG A 204 -7.04 18.51 -11.77
N ARG A 205 -6.12 18.01 -12.60
CA ARG A 205 -6.25 18.24 -14.04
C ARG A 205 -7.52 17.51 -14.47
N LYS A 206 -8.57 18.26 -14.79
CA LYS A 206 -9.74 17.71 -15.48
C LYS A 206 -9.26 17.29 -16.86
N VAL A 207 -8.97 16.00 -17.05
CA VAL A 207 -8.98 15.40 -18.38
C VAL A 207 -10.43 15.04 -18.65
N ALA A 208 -11.09 15.82 -19.51
CA ALA A 208 -12.36 15.42 -20.09
C ALA A 208 -12.07 14.27 -21.08
N PHE A 209 -12.75 13.15 -20.91
CA PHE A 209 -12.80 12.09 -21.90
C PHE A 209 -14.04 12.31 -22.75
N ASP A 210 -13.85 12.69 -24.01
CA ASP A 210 -14.79 12.44 -25.11
C ASP A 210 -14.38 11.12 -25.81
#